data_AF-A0A377ZAI4-F1
#
_entry.id   AF-A0A377ZAI4-F1
#
_cell.length_a   1.000
_cell.length_b   1.000
_cell.length_c   1.000
_cell.angle_alpha   90.00
_cell.angle_beta   90.00
_cell.angle_gamma   90.00
#
_symmetry.space_group_name_H-M   'P 1'
#
loop_
_entity.id
_entity.type
_entity.pdbx_description
1 polymer ?
#
loop_
_entity_poly.entity_id
_entity_poly.type
_entity_poly.pdbx_seq_one_letter_code
_entity_poly.pdbx_strand_id
1 'polypeptide(L)'
;MANANKLTLFIVVFMLMGILSGAAIHTYATPTTVSAWADNITLLTDLFLRLIKMVIAPLVFSTLTVGIMRLGETATIGRVGGKAMVWFITSSVLSILVGLVIVTFQHPGAGLNLSVPKEAVDTGLVVSGMSLKGFLSHTIPTSITEAMANNEILQIVVFSMFFGIAGTSLGGEV
;
A
#
# COMPACT_ATOMS: atom_id res chain seq x y z
N MET A 1 19.61 -0.32 25.90
CA MET A 1 18.22 -0.84 25.80
C MET A 1 17.23 0.27 26.15
N ALA A 2 17.03 1.26 25.27
CA ALA A 2 16.33 2.50 25.63
C ALA A 2 15.25 2.88 24.60
N ASN A 3 14.08 3.30 25.10
CA ASN A 3 13.06 4.15 24.45
C ASN A 3 12.15 3.60 23.32
N ALA A 4 12.07 2.30 23.04
CA ALA A 4 11.14 1.79 22.00
C ALA A 4 9.66 2.16 22.24
N ASN A 5 9.19 2.16 23.51
CA ASN A 5 7.80 2.47 23.83
C ASN A 5 7.44 3.97 23.70
N LYS A 6 8.43 4.86 23.77
CA LYS A 6 8.17 6.32 23.71
C LYS A 6 7.77 6.77 22.31
N LEU A 7 8.38 6.20 21.27
CA LEU A 7 8.08 6.58 19.89
C LEU A 7 6.68 6.14 19.46
N THR A 8 6.29 4.90 19.78
CA THR A 8 4.93 4.40 19.54
C THR A 8 3.89 5.25 20.30
N LEU A 9 4.16 5.58 21.56
CA LEU A 9 3.29 6.47 22.33
C LEU A 9 3.16 7.85 21.67
N PHE A 10 4.27 8.44 21.20
CA PHE A 10 4.23 9.73 20.50
C PHE A 10 3.38 9.67 19.24
N ILE A 11 3.52 8.62 18.42
CA ILE A 11 2.70 8.47 17.19
C ILE A 11 1.21 8.44 17.55
N VAL A 12 0.82 7.65 18.56
CA VAL A 12 -0.59 7.55 18.98
C VAL A 12 -1.09 8.89 19.53
N VAL A 13 -0.29 9.57 20.36
CA VAL A 13 -0.65 10.87 20.93
C VAL A 13 -0.80 11.93 19.84
N PHE A 14 0.13 12.02 18.87
CA PHE A 14 0.03 12.97 17.75
C PHE A 14 -1.13 12.64 16.81
N MET A 15 -1.44 11.36 16.59
CA MET A 15 -2.61 10.94 15.80
C MET A 15 -3.90 11.41 16.47
N LEU A 16 -4.06 11.18 17.78
CA LEU A 16 -5.23 11.62 18.53
C LEU A 16 -5.32 13.16 18.58
N MET A 17 -4.21 13.86 18.83
CA MET A 17 -4.19 15.32 18.78
C MET A 17 -4.55 15.86 17.40
N GLY A 18 -4.08 15.23 16.32
CA GLY A 18 -4.44 15.60 14.95
C GLY A 18 -5.94 15.46 14.71
N ILE A 19 -6.54 14.31 15.08
CA ILE A 19 -7.98 14.08 14.97
C ILE A 19 -8.78 15.12 15.79
N LEU A 20 -8.38 15.37 17.04
CA LEU A 20 -9.06 16.32 17.92
C LEU A 20 -8.96 17.76 17.40
N SER A 21 -7.78 18.18 16.92
CA SER A 21 -7.60 19.51 16.33
C SER A 21 -8.42 19.69 15.04
N GLY A 22 -8.48 18.69 14.17
CA GLY A 22 -9.29 18.72 12.96
C GLY A 22 -10.79 18.78 13.25
N ALA A 23 -11.25 17.99 14.23
CA ALA A 23 -12.64 18.01 14.68
C ALA A 23 -13.02 19.37 15.30
N ALA A 24 -12.18 19.93 16.16
CA ALA A 24 -12.42 21.23 16.80
C ALA A 24 -12.48 22.38 15.78
N ILE A 25 -11.59 22.39 14.79
CA ILE A 25 -11.58 23.42 13.75
C ILE A 25 -12.82 23.28 12.86
N HIS A 26 -13.23 22.05 12.53
CA HIS A 26 -14.46 21.81 11.78
C HIS A 26 -15.73 22.26 12.53
N THR A 27 -15.80 22.10 13.86
CA THR A 27 -17.00 22.45 14.65
C THR A 27 -17.08 23.92 15.05
N TYR A 28 -15.95 24.60 15.26
CA TYR A 28 -15.93 25.95 15.83
C TYR A 28 -15.49 27.06 14.86
N ALA A 29 -14.97 26.75 13.66
CA ALA A 29 -14.45 27.75 12.73
C ALA A 29 -15.40 28.06 11.56
N THR A 30 -15.26 29.28 11.02
CA THR A 30 -15.96 29.76 9.82
C THR A 30 -15.49 28.99 8.57
N PRO A 31 -16.33 28.75 7.53
CA PRO A 31 -15.97 27.94 6.37
C PRO A 31 -14.68 28.36 5.64
N THR A 32 -14.36 29.66 5.65
CA THR A 32 -13.14 30.23 5.07
C THR A 32 -11.87 29.81 5.82
N THR A 33 -11.93 29.75 7.16
CA THR A 33 -10.82 29.32 8.01
C THR A 33 -10.61 27.81 7.95
N VAL A 34 -11.69 27.03 7.79
CA VAL A 34 -11.60 25.57 7.60
C VAL A 34 -10.86 25.23 6.31
N SER A 35 -11.19 25.89 5.19
CA SER A 35 -10.49 25.69 3.91
C SER A 35 -9.01 26.08 4.01
N ALA A 36 -8.71 27.26 4.56
CA ALA A 36 -7.34 27.71 4.72
C ALA A 36 -6.50 26.77 5.62
N TRP A 37 -7.09 26.25 6.70
CA TRP A 37 -6.39 25.30 7.56
C TRP A 37 -6.16 23.95 6.86
N ALA A 38 -7.16 23.45 6.11
CA ALA A 38 -7.04 22.22 5.34
C ALA A 38 -5.90 22.31 4.32
N ASP A 39 -5.80 23.41 3.56
CA ASP A 39 -4.75 23.62 2.56
C ASP A 39 -3.34 23.69 3.17
N ASN A 40 -3.20 24.20 4.40
CA ASN A 40 -1.91 24.26 5.09
C ASN A 40 -1.49 22.90 5.68
N ILE A 41 -2.44 22.11 6.19
CA ILE A 41 -2.17 20.77 6.74
C ILE A 41 -1.88 19.74 5.65
N THR A 42 -2.53 19.85 4.49
CA THR A 42 -2.28 18.95 3.36
C THR A 42 -0.85 19.06 2.87
N LEU A 43 -0.23 20.25 2.90
CA LEU A 43 1.20 20.42 2.59
C LEU A 43 2.10 19.54 3.47
N LEU A 44 1.85 19.50 4.78
CA LEU A 44 2.63 18.67 5.70
C LEU A 44 2.42 17.18 5.42
N THR A 45 1.18 16.78 5.16
CA THR A 45 0.82 15.41 4.83
C THR A 45 1.48 14.97 3.51
N ASP A 46 1.44 15.83 2.49
CA ASP A 46 2.05 15.57 1.19
C ASP A 46 3.55 15.44 1.28
N LEU A 47 4.22 16.32 2.05
CA LEU A 47 5.65 16.24 2.27
C LEU A 47 6.02 14.94 2.99
N PHE A 48 5.27 14.57 4.03
CA PHE A 48 5.48 13.33 4.77
C PHE A 48 5.31 12.10 3.86
N LEU A 49 4.25 12.04 3.05
CA LEU A 49 4.02 10.96 2.10
C LEU A 49 5.10 10.90 1.02
N ARG A 50 5.63 12.03 0.56
CA ARG A 50 6.76 12.09 -0.38
C ARG A 50 8.04 11.52 0.24
N LEU A 51 8.31 11.83 1.52
CA LEU A 51 9.45 11.27 2.24
C LEU A 51 9.35 9.75 2.37
N ILE A 52 8.16 9.22 2.69
CA ILE A 52 7.93 7.77 2.73
C ILE A 52 8.16 7.15 1.33
N LYS A 53 7.54 7.71 0.28
CA LYS A 53 7.66 7.20 -1.09
C LYS A 53 9.11 7.17 -1.59
N MET A 54 9.90 8.20 -1.27
CA MET A 54 11.33 8.26 -1.62
C MET A 54 12.13 7.06 -1.09
N VAL A 55 11.77 6.55 0.09
CA VAL A 55 12.51 5.46 0.75
C VAL A 55 12.00 4.08 0.32
N ILE A 56 10.71 3.94 -0.04
CA ILE A 56 10.09 2.64 -0.33
C ILE A 56 10.82 1.90 -1.46
N ALA A 57 11.04 2.52 -2.62
CA ALA A 57 11.58 1.82 -3.78
C ALA A 57 13.00 1.25 -3.53
N PRO A 58 13.99 2.02 -3.02
CA PRO A 58 15.31 1.47 -2.67
C PRO A 58 15.26 0.44 -1.55
N LEU A 59 14.40 0.65 -0.53
CA LEU A 59 14.27 -0.26 0.60
C LEU A 59 13.73 -1.62 0.16
N VAL A 60 12.66 -1.64 -0.64
CA VAL A 60 12.05 -2.89 -1.12
C VAL A 60 13.03 -3.64 -2.02
N PHE A 61 13.67 -2.96 -2.97
CA PHE A 61 14.66 -3.59 -3.85
C PHE A 61 15.81 -4.22 -3.05
N SER A 62 16.46 -3.45 -2.18
CA SER A 62 17.62 -3.92 -1.41
C SER A 62 17.26 -5.05 -0.45
N THR A 63 16.16 -4.93 0.29
CA THR A 63 15.74 -5.93 1.28
C THR A 63 15.36 -7.26 0.63
N LEU A 64 14.63 -7.23 -0.49
CA LEU A 64 14.26 -8.44 -1.21
C LEU A 64 15.45 -9.09 -1.91
N THR A 65 16.28 -8.31 -2.61
CA THR A 65 17.47 -8.84 -3.27
C THR A 65 18.41 -9.50 -2.27
N VAL A 66 18.75 -8.82 -1.16
CA VAL A 66 19.60 -9.39 -0.09
C VAL A 66 18.92 -10.60 0.55
N GLY A 67 17.60 -10.52 0.81
CA GLY A 67 16.84 -11.62 1.40
C GLY A 67 16.87 -12.89 0.54
N ILE A 68 16.77 -12.75 -0.78
CA ILE A 68 16.79 -13.86 -1.74
C ILE A 68 18.20 -14.43 -1.89
N MET A 69 19.22 -13.58 -2.00
CA MET A 69 20.62 -14.02 -2.08
C MET A 69 21.03 -14.85 -0.85
N ARG A 70 20.55 -14.49 0.35
CA ARG A 70 20.83 -15.24 1.58
C ARG A 70 20.22 -16.64 1.63
N LEU A 71 19.20 -16.92 0.82
CA LEU A 71 18.58 -18.25 0.78
C LEU A 71 19.42 -19.26 0.00
N GLY A 72 20.37 -18.83 -0.84
CA GLY A 72 21.39 -19.66 -1.50
C GLY A 72 20.87 -20.59 -2.60
N GLU A 73 19.67 -21.16 -2.43
CA GLU A 73 19.13 -22.22 -3.28
C GLU A 73 17.78 -21.82 -3.91
N THR A 74 17.73 -21.82 -5.24
CA THR A 74 16.55 -21.47 -6.04
C THR A 74 15.32 -22.34 -5.72
N ALA A 75 15.53 -23.62 -5.43
CA ALA A 75 14.47 -24.54 -5.03
C ALA A 75 13.84 -24.16 -3.67
N THR A 76 14.67 -23.70 -2.73
CA THR A 76 14.21 -23.23 -1.43
C THR A 76 13.44 -21.91 -1.56
N ILE A 77 13.88 -20.99 -2.42
CA ILE A 77 13.16 -19.73 -2.72
C ILE A 77 11.74 -20.02 -3.25
N GLY A 78 11.61 -20.92 -4.24
CA GLY A 78 10.31 -21.29 -4.81
C GLY A 78 9.36 -21.94 -3.78
N ARG A 79 9.89 -22.81 -2.91
CA ARG A 79 9.09 -23.47 -1.86
C ARG A 79 8.60 -22.50 -0.78
N VAL A 80 9.46 -21.57 -0.35
CA VAL A 80 9.09 -20.56 0.65
C VAL A 80 8.10 -19.57 0.04
N GLY A 81 8.37 -19.08 -1.17
CA GLY A 81 7.46 -18.18 -1.90
C GLY A 81 6.09 -18.82 -2.16
N GLY A 82 6.05 -20.09 -2.57
CA GLY A 82 4.80 -20.83 -2.77
C GLY A 82 3.99 -20.98 -1.49
N LYS A 83 4.64 -21.35 -0.37
CA LYS A 83 3.96 -21.40 0.95
C LYS A 83 3.43 -20.03 1.37
N ALA A 84 4.21 -18.98 1.17
CA ALA A 84 3.79 -17.61 1.47
C ALA A 84 2.60 -17.17 0.60
N MET A 85 2.60 -17.51 -0.70
CA MET A 85 1.51 -17.19 -1.62
C MET A 85 0.21 -17.90 -1.23
N VAL A 86 0.28 -19.20 -0.93
CA VAL A 86 -0.89 -19.96 -0.46
C VAL A 86 -1.42 -19.34 0.84
N TRP A 87 -0.53 -19.05 1.80
CA TRP A 87 -0.92 -18.41 3.05
C TRP A 87 -1.57 -17.03 2.83
N PHE A 88 -1.00 -16.21 1.94
CA PHE A 88 -1.53 -14.88 1.61
C PHE A 88 -2.90 -14.95 0.94
N ILE A 89 -3.09 -15.84 -0.04
CA ILE A 89 -4.38 -16.03 -0.73
C ILE A 89 -5.44 -16.52 0.27
N THR A 90 -5.12 -17.54 1.07
CA THR A 90 -6.06 -18.06 2.08
C THR A 90 -6.42 -16.99 3.11
N SER A 91 -5.43 -16.23 3.62
CA SER A 91 -5.67 -15.13 4.56
C SER A 91 -6.50 -14.00 3.93
N SER A 92 -6.27 -13.68 2.66
CA SER A 92 -7.02 -12.64 1.95
C SER A 92 -8.48 -13.04 1.73
N VAL A 93 -8.72 -14.28 1.31
CA VAL A 93 -10.09 -14.83 1.17
C VAL A 93 -10.78 -14.82 2.53
N LEU A 94 -10.12 -15.27 3.59
CA LEU A 94 -10.69 -15.25 4.94
C LEU A 94 -11.02 -13.81 5.40
N SER A 95 -10.13 -12.85 5.15
CA SER A 95 -10.36 -11.44 5.47
C SER A 95 -11.58 -10.86 4.73
N ILE A 96 -11.74 -11.18 3.44
CA ILE A 96 -12.89 -10.74 2.64
C ILE A 96 -14.18 -11.39 3.17
N LEU A 97 -14.15 -12.68 3.51
CA LEU A 97 -15.31 -13.38 4.06
C LEU A 97 -15.76 -12.76 5.39
N VAL A 98 -14.83 -12.46 6.30
CA VAL A 98 -15.15 -11.79 7.56
C VAL A 98 -15.75 -10.39 7.30
N GLY A 99 -15.16 -9.62 6.39
CA GLY A 99 -15.70 -8.31 5.99
C GLY A 99 -17.11 -8.41 5.41
N LEU A 100 -17.35 -9.41 4.55
CA LEU A 100 -18.67 -9.67 3.95
C LEU A 100 -19.70 -10.01 5.01
N VAL A 101 -19.36 -10.87 5.97
CA VAL A 101 -20.24 -11.23 7.09
C VAL A 101 -20.62 -9.98 7.90
N ILE A 102 -19.65 -9.16 8.29
CA ILE A 102 -19.89 -7.95 9.09
C ILE A 102 -20.77 -6.95 8.31
N VAL A 103 -20.48 -6.71 7.04
CA VAL A 103 -21.28 -5.80 6.18
C VAL A 103 -22.71 -6.32 6.01
N THR A 104 -22.88 -7.64 5.87
CA THR A 104 -24.20 -8.27 5.75
C THR A 104 -25.00 -8.15 7.04
N PHE A 105 -24.38 -8.20 8.22
CA PHE A 105 -25.10 -8.00 9.48
C PHE A 105 -25.39 -6.52 9.76
N GLN A 106 -24.40 -5.66 9.60
CA GLN A 106 -24.51 -4.25 9.98
C GLN A 106 -25.29 -3.40 8.97
N HIS A 107 -25.45 -3.89 7.72
CA HIS A 107 -26.05 -3.18 6.59
C HIS A 107 -25.63 -1.71 6.52
N PRO A 108 -24.31 -1.39 6.46
CA PRO A 108 -23.83 -0.02 6.42
C PRO A 108 -24.34 0.65 5.13
N GLY A 109 -25.34 1.51 5.27
CA GLY A 109 -26.04 2.16 4.16
C GLY A 109 -27.56 2.11 4.24
N ALA A 110 -28.13 1.23 5.06
CA ALA A 110 -29.56 1.26 5.37
C ALA A 110 -29.90 2.60 6.05
N GLY A 111 -30.66 3.45 5.36
CA GLY A 111 -31.03 4.80 5.83
C GLY A 111 -30.29 5.95 5.15
N LEU A 112 -29.29 5.67 4.30
CA LEU A 112 -28.73 6.67 3.40
C LEU A 112 -29.72 6.91 2.26
N ASN A 113 -30.57 7.94 2.37
CA ASN A 113 -31.47 8.41 1.31
C ASN A 113 -30.69 9.08 0.16
N LEU A 114 -29.70 8.39 -0.39
CA LEU A 114 -28.94 8.86 -1.53
C LEU A 114 -29.83 8.70 -2.77
N SER A 115 -30.28 9.84 -3.31
CA SER A 115 -31.02 9.89 -4.57
C SER A 115 -30.13 9.37 -5.69
N VAL A 116 -30.37 8.14 -6.15
CA VAL A 116 -29.68 7.58 -7.32
C VAL A 116 -30.12 8.41 -8.54
N PRO A 117 -29.21 9.14 -9.21
CA PRO A 117 -29.55 9.87 -10.43
C PRO A 117 -30.10 8.88 -11.47
N LYS A 118 -31.26 9.18 -12.05
CA LYS A 118 -31.92 8.32 -13.04
C LYS A 118 -31.24 8.31 -14.40
N GLU A 119 -30.35 9.27 -14.65
CA GLU A 119 -29.55 9.32 -15.86
C GLU A 119 -28.23 8.60 -15.63
N ALA A 120 -27.82 7.79 -16.60
CA ALA A 120 -26.50 7.18 -16.63
C ALA A 120 -25.46 8.29 -16.80
N VAL A 121 -25.10 8.93 -15.69
CA VAL A 121 -23.95 9.82 -15.63
C VAL A 121 -22.74 8.93 -15.89
N ASP A 122 -21.99 9.23 -16.94
CA ASP A 122 -20.69 8.62 -17.17
C ASP A 122 -19.83 8.92 -15.94
N THR A 123 -19.69 7.92 -15.06
CA THR A 123 -19.05 8.09 -13.76
C THR A 123 -17.53 8.24 -13.89
N GLY A 124 -16.98 8.14 -15.10
CA GLY A 124 -15.55 8.05 -15.35
C GLY A 124 -14.90 6.83 -14.70
N LEU A 125 -15.71 5.91 -14.16
CA LEU A 125 -15.22 4.68 -13.56
C LEU A 125 -14.73 3.78 -14.69
N VAL A 126 -13.47 3.39 -14.59
CA VAL A 126 -12.88 2.37 -15.47
C VAL A 126 -13.56 1.04 -15.13
N VAL A 127 -14.73 0.78 -15.73
CA VAL A 127 -15.47 -0.50 -15.60
C VAL A 127 -14.75 -1.64 -16.32
N SER A 128 -13.63 -1.35 -17.00
CA SER A 128 -12.70 -2.39 -17.43
C SER A 128 -11.99 -2.97 -16.21
N GLY A 129 -12.62 -3.98 -15.60
CA GLY A 129 -11.95 -4.88 -14.68
C GLY A 129 -10.58 -5.26 -15.26
N MET A 130 -9.54 -5.10 -14.44
CA MET A 130 -8.17 -5.34 -14.85
C MET A 130 -8.07 -6.71 -15.54
N SER A 131 -7.91 -6.70 -16.87
CA SER A 131 -7.84 -7.95 -17.62
C SER A 131 -6.61 -8.73 -17.15
N LEU A 132 -6.68 -10.06 -17.14
CA LEU A 132 -5.54 -10.90 -16.76
C LEU A 132 -4.29 -10.56 -17.60
N LYS A 133 -4.50 -10.23 -18.88
CA LYS A 133 -3.46 -9.74 -19.77
C LYS A 133 -2.86 -8.41 -19.30
N GLY A 134 -3.70 -7.44 -18.93
CA GLY A 134 -3.26 -6.15 -18.40
C GLY A 134 -2.47 -6.28 -17.09
N PHE A 135 -2.95 -7.12 -16.17
CA PHE A 135 -2.25 -7.39 -14.91
C PHE A 135 -0.87 -8.01 -15.14
N LEU A 136 -0.79 -9.06 -15.97
CA LEU A 136 0.47 -9.75 -16.22
C LEU A 136 1.47 -8.86 -16.96
N SER A 137 1.01 -8.10 -17.96
CA SER A 137 1.85 -7.11 -18.66
C SER A 137 2.36 -6.02 -17.73
N HIS A 138 1.57 -5.60 -16.73
CA HIS A 138 1.98 -4.60 -15.74
C HIS A 138 2.87 -5.17 -14.62
N THR A 139 2.91 -6.50 -14.48
CA THR A 139 3.72 -7.20 -13.46
C THR A 139 5.19 -7.23 -13.86
N ILE A 140 5.48 -7.40 -15.15
CA ILE A 140 6.85 -7.41 -15.68
C ILE A 140 7.21 -5.99 -16.14
N PRO A 141 8.16 -5.30 -15.49
CA PRO A 141 8.54 -3.94 -15.89
C PRO A 141 9.16 -3.92 -17.29
N THR A 142 8.84 -2.88 -18.05
CA THR A 142 9.56 -2.48 -19.27
C THR A 142 10.96 -1.96 -18.94
N SER A 143 11.07 -1.19 -17.85
CA SER A 143 12.32 -0.64 -17.33
C SER A 143 12.28 -0.53 -15.81
N ILE A 144 13.38 -0.89 -15.14
CA ILE A 144 13.50 -0.75 -13.69
C ILE A 144 13.53 0.71 -13.24
N THR A 145 14.08 1.61 -14.05
CA THR A 145 14.15 3.04 -13.73
C THR A 145 12.77 3.67 -13.72
N GLU A 146 11.91 3.24 -14.65
CA GLU A 146 10.50 3.66 -14.74
C GLU A 146 9.69 3.10 -13.56
N ALA A 147 9.87 1.82 -13.23
CA ALA A 147 9.21 1.19 -12.08
C ALA A 147 9.56 1.89 -10.76
N MET A 148 10.83 2.25 -10.57
CA MET A 148 11.30 2.99 -9.39
C MET A 148 10.80 4.43 -9.37
N ALA A 149 10.77 5.11 -10.52
CA ALA A 149 10.28 6.49 -10.61
C ALA A 149 8.78 6.60 -10.30
N ASN A 150 7.98 5.66 -10.83
CA ASN A 150 6.54 5.61 -10.61
C ASN A 150 6.13 4.93 -9.30
N ASN A 151 7.08 4.41 -8.53
CA ASN A 151 6.84 3.65 -7.28
C ASN A 151 5.93 2.43 -7.49
N GLU A 152 6.11 1.73 -8.62
CA GLU A 152 5.36 0.51 -8.95
C GLU A 152 5.90 -0.68 -8.17
N ILE A 153 5.41 -0.86 -6.94
CA ILE A 153 5.92 -1.85 -5.98
C ILE A 153 5.93 -3.26 -6.57
N LEU A 154 4.87 -3.66 -7.28
CA LEU A 154 4.77 -5.00 -7.87
C LEU A 154 5.91 -5.28 -8.86
N GLN A 155 6.22 -4.30 -9.72
CA GLN A 155 7.29 -4.41 -10.70
C GLN A 155 8.68 -4.45 -10.03
N ILE A 156 8.88 -3.63 -9.00
CA ILE A 156 10.13 -3.62 -8.22
C ILE A 156 10.36 -4.98 -7.55
N VAL A 157 9.32 -5.57 -6.96
CA VAL A 157 9.37 -6.90 -6.34
C VAL A 157 9.76 -7.97 -7.35
N VAL A 158 9.11 -7.99 -8.52
CA VAL A 158 9.39 -8.97 -9.58
C VAL A 158 10.82 -8.86 -10.10
N PHE A 159 11.29 -7.63 -10.39
CA PHE A 159 12.67 -7.41 -10.80
C PHE A 159 13.67 -7.82 -9.71
N SER A 160 13.43 -7.43 -8.45
CA SER A 160 14.31 -7.77 -7.32
C SER A 160 14.43 -9.28 -7.11
N MET A 161 13.39 -10.04 -7.46
CA MET A 161 13.38 -11.49 -7.40
C MET A 161 14.29 -12.10 -8.45
N PHE A 162 14.16 -11.70 -9.71
CA PHE A 162 15.04 -12.15 -10.79
C PHE A 162 16.50 -11.74 -10.55
N PHE A 163 16.72 -10.49 -10.15
CA PHE A 163 18.06 -9.97 -9.83
C PHE A 163 18.69 -10.69 -8.65
N GLY A 164 17.91 -10.96 -7.59
CA GLY A 164 18.32 -11.75 -6.44
C GLY A 164 18.76 -13.16 -6.85
N ILE A 165 17.91 -13.89 -7.58
CA ILE A 165 18.19 -15.27 -8.04
C ILE A 165 19.43 -15.32 -8.94
N ALA A 166 19.55 -14.39 -9.89
CA ALA A 166 20.72 -14.28 -10.77
C ALA A 166 21.99 -14.01 -9.95
N GLY A 167 21.92 -13.10 -8.98
CA GLY A 167 23.02 -12.82 -8.08
C GLY A 167 23.46 -14.04 -7.26
N THR A 168 22.51 -14.85 -6.77
CA THR A 168 22.83 -16.10 -6.06
C THR A 168 23.60 -17.08 -6.94
N SER A 169 23.29 -17.14 -8.24
CA SER A 169 23.97 -18.03 -9.19
C SER A 169 25.42 -17.60 -9.50
N LEU A 170 25.74 -16.32 -9.35
CA LEU A 170 27.09 -15.77 -9.52
C LEU A 170 27.96 -15.96 -8.26
N GLY A 171 27.33 -16.13 -7.09
CA GLY A 171 28.00 -16.32 -5.80
C GLY A 171 28.70 -17.68 -5.60
N GLY A 172 28.95 -18.43 -6.67
CA GLY A 172 29.78 -19.64 -6.65
C GLY A 172 31.29 -19.37 -6.45
N GLU A 173 31.72 -18.10 -6.42
CA GLU A 173 33.10 -17.68 -6.15
C GLU A 173 33.17 -16.50 -5.16
N VAL A 174 32.75 -16.67 -3.90
CA VAL A 174 33.37 -16.03 -2.71
C VAL A 174 33.11 -16.88 -1.47
#